data_AF-A0A9Q6A8Z9-F1
#
_entry.id   AF-A0A9Q6A8Z9-F1
#
_cell.length_a   1.000
_cell.length_b   1.000
_cell.length_c   1.000
_cell.angle_alpha   90.00
_cell.angle_beta   90.00
_cell.angle_gamma   90.00
#
_symmetry.space_group_name_H-M   'P 1'
#
loop_
_entity.id
_entity.type
_entity.pdbx_description
1 polymer ?
#
loop_
_entity_poly.entity_id
_entity_poly.type
_entity_poly.pdbx_seq_one_letter_code
_entity_poly.pdbx_strand_id
1 'polypeptide(L)'
;MEIKVGQYYALESTEEGSTEVNIIKILPNKPNMLDVFVCTETLYIKDGQVCDLYTNDWVKDSIQREATESEIQLFKNTREKMSDLKSYGELVSSE
;
A
#
# COMPACT_ATOMS: atom_id res chain seq x y z
N MET A 1 10.38 6.67 11.83
CA MET A 1 10.77 5.37 11.26
C MET A 1 11.47 5.62 9.94
N GLU A 2 12.55 4.91 9.61
CA GLU A 2 13.21 5.06 8.31
C GLU A 2 12.53 4.18 7.25
N ILE A 3 12.01 4.79 6.18
CA ILE A 3 11.34 4.08 5.09
C ILE A 3 12.36 3.58 4.08
N LYS A 4 12.37 2.26 3.84
CA LYS A 4 13.36 1.58 2.99
C LYS A 4 12.72 0.92 1.78
N VAL A 5 13.34 1.07 0.63
CA VAL A 5 12.93 0.40 -0.62
C VAL A 5 12.95 -1.12 -0.43
N GLY A 6 11.90 -1.79 -0.92
CA GLY A 6 11.72 -3.24 -0.83
C GLY A 6 11.16 -3.73 0.51
N GLN A 7 11.01 -2.85 1.51
CA GLN A 7 10.37 -3.19 2.78
C GLN A 7 8.85 -2.97 2.73
N TYR A 8 8.17 -3.56 3.71
CA TYR A 8 6.72 -3.54 3.84
C TYR A 8 6.32 -2.82 5.12
N TYR A 9 5.31 -1.98 5.01
CA TYR A 9 4.77 -1.16 6.08
C TYR A 9 3.26 -1.25 6.10
N ALA A 10 2.64 -0.72 7.15
CA ALA A 10 1.20 -0.62 7.25
C ALA A 10 0.77 0.75 7.75
N LEU A 11 -0.40 1.16 7.28
CA LEU A 11 -1.19 2.25 7.82
C LEU A 11 -2.59 1.73 8.10
N GLU A 12 -3.10 2.01 9.29
CA GLU A 12 -4.44 1.64 9.73
C GLU A 12 -5.25 2.90 10.03
N SER A 13 -6.51 2.89 9.60
CA SER A 13 -7.51 3.88 9.95
C SER A 13 -8.79 3.17 10.39
N THR A 14 -9.44 3.72 11.41
CA THR A 14 -10.77 3.28 11.83
C THR A 14 -11.70 4.48 11.77
N GLU A 15 -12.65 4.46 10.84
CA GLU A 15 -13.68 5.49 10.70
C GLU A 15 -15.07 4.85 10.69
N GLU A 16 -15.98 5.43 11.48
CA GLU A 16 -17.41 5.06 11.52
C GLU A 16 -17.70 3.57 11.72
N GLY A 17 -16.80 2.85 12.41
CA GLY A 17 -16.93 1.42 12.68
C GLY A 17 -16.36 0.49 11.60
N SER A 18 -15.80 1.04 10.53
CA SER A 18 -15.05 0.29 9.53
C SER A 18 -13.54 0.41 9.80
N THR A 19 -12.81 -0.69 9.61
CA THR A 19 -11.35 -0.75 9.75
C THR A 19 -10.72 -0.90 8.38
N GLU A 20 -9.89 0.07 8.03
CA GLU A 20 -9.13 0.10 6.78
C GLU A 20 -7.65 -0.12 7.09
N VAL A 21 -7.04 -1.06 6.36
CA VAL A 21 -5.61 -1.37 6.46
C VAL A 21 -4.99 -1.29 5.08
N ASN A 22 -3.97 -0.44 4.96
CA ASN A 22 -3.13 -0.35 3.78
C ASN A 22 -1.81 -1.06 4.08
N ILE A 23 -1.56 -2.19 3.43
CA ILE A 23 -0.26 -2.87 3.47
C ILE A 23 0.56 -2.36 2.29
N ILE A 24 1.67 -1.70 2.59
CA ILE A 24 2.39 -0.83 1.66
C ILE A 24 3.79 -1.41 1.43
N LYS A 25 4.10 -1.80 0.19
CA LYS A 25 5.44 -2.18 -0.23
C LYS A 25 6.13 -1.00 -0.89
N ILE A 26 7.31 -0.62 -0.41
CA ILE A 26 8.06 0.50 -0.98
C ILE A 26 8.77 0.08 -2.25
N LEU A 27 8.56 0.84 -3.32
CA LEU A 27 9.21 0.69 -4.61
C LEU A 27 10.36 1.69 -4.78
N PRO A 28 11.28 1.46 -5.74
CA PRO A 28 12.21 2.50 -6.15
C PRO A 28 11.46 3.76 -6.61
N ASN A 29 11.90 4.92 -6.13
CA ASN A 29 11.29 6.20 -6.50
C ASN A 29 11.51 6.51 -7.98
N LYS A 30 10.51 7.17 -8.59
CA LYS A 30 10.60 7.69 -9.95
C LYS A 30 11.58 8.87 -10.01
N PRO A 31 12.19 9.15 -11.18
CA PRO A 31 12.99 10.35 -11.37
C PRO A 31 12.21 11.62 -10.98
N ASN A 32 12.87 12.57 -10.32
CA ASN A 32 12.30 13.86 -9.90
C ASN A 32 11.18 13.80 -8.84
N MET A 33 10.99 12.66 -8.17
CA MET A 33 10.08 12.56 -7.03
C MET A 33 10.64 13.34 -5.83
N LEU A 34 9.81 14.15 -5.18
CA LEU A 34 10.20 14.85 -3.96
C LEU A 34 10.47 13.85 -2.84
N ASP A 35 11.48 14.13 -2.01
CA ASP A 35 11.92 13.21 -0.95
C ASP A 35 10.87 12.98 0.16
N VAL A 36 9.82 13.80 0.22
CA VAL A 36 8.71 13.59 1.16
C VAL A 36 7.79 12.44 0.75
N PHE A 37 7.86 12.00 -0.52
CA PHE A 37 7.04 10.93 -1.06
C PHE A 37 7.85 9.66 -1.34
N VAL A 38 7.14 8.53 -1.33
CA VAL A 38 7.65 7.22 -1.76
C VAL A 38 6.69 6.58 -2.73
N CYS A 39 7.22 5.92 -3.76
CA CYS A 39 6.42 5.12 -4.68
C CYS A 39 6.15 3.75 -4.05
N THR A 40 4.95 3.21 -4.24
CA THR A 40 4.51 2.00 -3.52
C THR A 40 3.60 1.10 -4.36
N GLU A 41 3.56 -0.18 -4.01
CA GLU A 41 2.41 -1.05 -4.25
C GLU A 41 1.64 -1.15 -2.93
N THR A 42 0.33 -0.88 -2.94
CA THR A 42 -0.53 -0.84 -1.76
C THR A 42 -1.65 -1.86 -1.90
N LEU A 43 -1.73 -2.79 -0.94
CA LEU A 43 -2.86 -3.69 -0.76
C LEU A 43 -3.83 -3.03 0.21
N TYR A 44 -5.02 -2.72 -0.27
CA TYR A 44 -6.09 -2.11 0.49
C TYR A 44 -7.05 -3.18 1.02
N ILE A 45 -7.25 -3.17 2.33
CA ILE A 45 -8.11 -4.09 3.05
C ILE A 45 -9.15 -3.27 3.81
N LYS A 46 -10.42 -3.62 3.68
CA LYS A 46 -11.51 -3.04 4.44
C LYS A 46 -12.26 -4.14 5.18
N ASP A 47 -12.43 -3.98 6.48
CA ASP A 47 -13.14 -4.92 7.36
C ASP A 47 -12.64 -6.37 7.21
N GLY A 48 -11.31 -6.52 7.09
CA GLY A 48 -10.62 -7.80 6.94
C GLY A 48 -10.69 -8.42 5.54
N GLN A 49 -11.33 -7.77 4.58
CA GLN A 49 -11.43 -8.24 3.20
C GLN A 49 -10.47 -7.46 2.30
N VAL A 50 -9.75 -8.17 1.43
CA VAL A 50 -8.95 -7.54 0.38
C VAL A 50 -9.91 -6.88 -0.61
N CYS A 51 -9.81 -5.56 -0.74
CA CYS A 51 -10.56 -4.80 -1.72
C CYS A 51 -9.77 -4.70 -3.02
N ASP A 52 -8.54 -4.17 -2.94
CA ASP A 52 -7.76 -3.84 -4.13
C ASP A 52 -6.26 -3.91 -3.86
N LEU A 53 -5.49 -4.01 -4.96
CA LEU A 53 -4.05 -3.89 -4.98
C LEU A 53 -3.65 -2.97 -6.13
N TYR A 54 -2.92 -1.91 -5.83
CA TYR A 54 -2.61 -0.86 -6.80
C TYR A 54 -1.27 -0.20 -6.53
N THR A 55 -0.80 0.58 -7.49
CA THR A 55 0.37 1.46 -7.28
C THR A 55 -0.07 2.88 -6.97
N ASN A 56 0.54 3.49 -5.95
CA ASN A 56 0.37 4.90 -5.63
C ASN A 56 1.61 5.48 -4.95
N ASP A 57 1.60 6.79 -4.74
CA ASP A 57 2.65 7.50 -4.01
C ASP A 57 2.11 7.86 -2.61
N TRP A 58 2.88 7.57 -1.57
CA TRP A 58 2.55 7.91 -0.17
C TRP A 58 3.49 8.98 0.37
N VAL A 59 2.98 9.83 1.27
CA VAL A 59 3.83 10.69 2.11
C VAL A 59 4.52 9.79 3.13
N LYS A 60 5.85 9.87 3.25
CA LYS A 60 6.63 9.01 4.17
C LYS A 60 6.12 9.09 5.60
N ASP A 61 5.77 10.29 6.06
CA ASP A 61 5.30 10.56 7.42
C ASP A 61 3.90 10.00 7.72
N SER A 62 3.12 9.66 6.70
CA SER A 62 1.83 8.99 6.89
C SER A 62 2.00 7.51 7.26
N ILE A 63 3.13 6.88 6.94
CA ILE A 63 3.34 5.45 7.18
C ILE A 63 3.60 5.20 8.68
N GLN A 64 2.73 4.44 9.31
CA GLN A 64 2.66 4.35 10.77
C GLN A 64 3.60 3.30 11.37
N ARG A 65 3.67 2.10 10.79
CA ARG A 65 4.41 0.96 11.34
C ARG A 65 4.96 0.02 10.27
N GLU A 66 5.88 -0.87 10.68
CA GLU A 66 6.26 -2.02 9.86
C GLU A 66 5.07 -2.98 9.71
N ALA A 67 4.97 -3.61 8.54
CA ALA A 67 3.98 -4.66 8.31
C ALA A 67 4.38 -5.93 9.09
N THR A 68 3.41 -6.61 9.65
CA THR A 68 3.61 -7.92 10.27
C THR A 68 3.89 -8.99 9.22
N GLU A 69 4.51 -10.10 9.61
CA GLU A 69 4.78 -11.21 8.68
C GLU A 69 3.49 -11.72 8.02
N SER A 70 2.38 -11.83 8.77
CA SER A 70 1.09 -12.25 8.22
C SER A 70 0.57 -11.31 7.14
N GLU A 71 0.71 -9.99 7.33
CA GLU A 71 0.33 -8.98 6.34
C GLU A 71 1.21 -9.06 5.08
N ILE A 72 2.52 -9.27 5.26
CA ILE A 72 3.47 -9.43 4.15
C ILE A 72 3.12 -10.67 3.33
N GLN A 73 2.80 -11.79 3.99
CA GLN A 73 2.38 -13.02 3.31
C GLN A 73 1.06 -12.82 2.56
N LEU A 74 0.07 -12.16 3.17
CA LEU A 74 -1.18 -11.82 2.51
C LEU A 74 -0.95 -10.96 1.25
N PHE A 75 -0.09 -9.94 1.36
CA PHE A 75 0.29 -9.09 0.24
C PHE A 75 0.88 -9.90 -0.91
N LYS A 76 1.90 -10.73 -0.63
CA LYS A 76 2.59 -11.54 -1.65
C LYS A 76 1.62 -12.49 -2.35
N ASN A 77 0.81 -13.20 -1.58
CA ASN A 77 -0.19 -14.13 -2.11
C ASN A 77 -1.24 -13.45 -2.99
N THR A 78 -1.63 -12.21 -2.67
CA THR A 78 -2.54 -11.42 -3.51
C THR A 78 -1.83 -10.94 -4.78
N ARG A 79 -0.61 -10.41 -4.65
CA ARG A 79 0.18 -9.89 -5.78
C ARG A 79 0.49 -10.95 -6.83
N GLU A 80 0.79 -12.18 -6.42
CA GLU A 80 1.07 -13.31 -7.32
C GLU A 80 -0.14 -13.70 -8.19
N LYS A 81 -1.36 -13.38 -7.76
CA LYS A 81 -2.59 -13.66 -8.50
C LYS A 81 -2.94 -12.57 -9.53
N MET A 82 -2.21 -11.47 -9.55
CA MET A 82 -2.47 -10.32 -10.44
C MET A 82 -1.35 -10.19 -11.47
N SER A 83 -1.69 -10.21 -12.76
CA SER A 83 -0.72 -10.04 -13.85
C SER A 83 -0.23 -8.60 -13.96
N ASP A 84 -1.15 -7.63 -13.97
CA ASP A 84 -0.88 -6.20 -14.09
C ASP A 84 -1.57 -5.42 -12.97
N LEU A 85 -0.88 -4.42 -12.40
CA LEU A 85 -1.47 -3.52 -11.40
C LEU A 85 -1.87 -2.20 -12.03
N LYS A 86 -3.08 -1.75 -11.73
CA LYS A 86 -3.56 -0.40 -12.04
C LYS A 86 -2.99 0.60 -11.03
N SER A 87 -2.88 1.86 -11.42
CA SER A 87 -2.67 2.96 -10.47
C SER A 87 -3.95 3.26 -9.68
N TYR A 88 -3.83 3.87 -8.51
CA TYR A 88 -5.00 4.29 -7.72
C TYR A 88 -5.97 5.18 -8.51
N GLY A 89 -5.45 6.10 -9.33
CA GLY A 89 -6.28 6.97 -10.16
C GLY A 89 -7.09 6.21 -11.21
N GLU A 90 -6.55 5.11 -11.76
CA GLU A 90 -7.27 4.23 -12.68
C GLU A 90 -8.34 3.39 -11.99
N LEU A 91 -8.13 3.02 -10.71
CA LEU A 91 -9.16 2.35 -9.91
C LEU A 91 -10.36 3.27 -9.66
N VAL A 92 -10.13 4.46 -9.09
CA VAL A 92 -11.21 5.40 -8.72
C VAL A 92 -11.98 5.91 -9.94
N SER A 93 -11.35 5.96 -11.12
CA SER A 93 -12.02 6.39 -12.37
C SER A 93 -12.84 5.29 -13.05
N SER A 94 -12.75 4.04 -12.57
CA SER A 94 -13.46 2.89 -13.16
C SER A 94 -14.78 2.56 -12.44
N GLU A 95 -15.12 3.26 -11.37
CA GLU A 95 -16.41 3.20 -10.65
C GLU A 95 -17.38 4.28 -11.13
#